data_AF-A0A348WIL1-F1
#
_entry.id   AF-A0A348WIL1-F1
#
_cell.length_a   1.000
_cell.length_b   1.000
_cell.length_c   1.000
_cell.angle_alpha   90.00
_cell.angle_beta   90.00
_cell.angle_gamma   90.00
#
_symmetry.space_group_name_H-M   'P 1'
#
loop_
_entity.id
_entity.type
_entity.pdbx_description
1 polymer ?
#
loop_
_entity_poly.entity_id
_entity_poly.type
_entity_poly.pdbx_seq_one_letter_code
_entity_poly.pdbx_strand_id
1 'polypeptide(L)'
;MRKSHVIILLTALTVALGGCAKRGEAPKLAHFKKTGNGPDEFTVLPTHPLQTPTSYNALPAPTPGGVNLVDQNPEADGIAALGGNAGALNSTSAAEANLINHARREGATPDIRQTLRTEDNDRRRRYGRVNIFRLGPIDDYTAAYKRQWLDADAEKQRLERRGIATPSAPPAE
;
A
#
# COMPACT_ATOMS: atom_id res chain seq x y z
N MET A 1 15.38 7.72 52.34
CA MET A 1 14.21 6.87 51.98
C MET A 1 13.27 7.54 50.96
N ARG A 2 12.82 8.79 51.14
CA ARG A 2 11.92 9.49 50.17
C ARG A 2 12.44 9.56 48.72
N LYS A 3 13.75 9.79 48.52
CA LYS A 3 14.35 9.90 47.18
C LYS A 3 14.40 8.56 46.43
N SER A 4 14.65 7.44 47.12
CA SER A 4 14.64 6.10 46.51
C SER A 4 13.23 5.69 46.08
N HIS A 5 12.20 6.02 46.85
CA HIS A 5 10.81 5.75 46.44
C HIS A 5 10.40 6.58 45.23
N VAL A 6 10.81 7.86 45.15
CA VAL A 6 10.56 8.69 43.96
C VAL A 6 11.25 8.11 42.72
N ILE A 7 12.50 7.65 42.82
CA ILE A 7 13.21 7.03 41.69
C ILE A 7 12.53 5.74 41.24
N ILE A 8 12.12 4.88 42.17
CA ILE A 8 11.40 3.62 41.86
C ILE A 8 10.05 3.90 41.21
N LEU A 9 9.33 4.92 41.68
CA LEU A 9 8.04 5.30 41.12
C LEU A 9 8.20 5.90 39.71
N LEU A 10 9.27 6.66 39.47
CA LEU A 10 9.61 7.21 38.16
C LEU A 10 10.01 6.12 37.17
N THR A 11 10.84 5.14 37.59
CA THR A 11 11.23 4.02 36.71
C THR A 11 10.04 3.11 36.42
N ALA A 12 9.21 2.79 37.42
CA ALA A 12 7.97 2.03 37.21
C ALA A 12 7.02 2.74 36.23
N LEU A 13 6.89 4.07 36.33
CA LEU A 13 6.09 4.87 35.41
C LEU A 13 6.65 4.81 33.98
N THR A 14 7.96 4.97 33.78
CA THR A 14 8.56 4.87 32.44
C THR A 14 8.41 3.49 31.79
N VAL A 15 8.50 2.41 32.58
CA VAL A 15 8.29 1.03 32.10
C VAL A 15 6.82 0.79 31.76
N ALA A 16 5.89 1.30 32.59
CA ALA A 16 4.46 1.20 32.34
C ALA A 16 4.03 1.96 31.07
N LEU A 17 4.59 3.16 30.82
CA LEU A 17 4.32 3.93 29.60
C LEU A 17 4.98 3.31 28.35
N GLY A 18 6.13 2.64 28.50
CA GLY A 18 6.81 1.95 27.40
C GLY A 18 6.05 0.74 26.85
N GLY A 19 5.09 0.18 27.61
CA GLY A 19 4.28 -0.97 27.21
C GLY A 19 3.27 -0.69 26.10
N CYS A 20 2.89 0.56 25.88
CA CYS A 20 1.97 0.98 24.80
C CYS A 20 2.69 1.33 23.49
N ALA A 21 4.02 1.27 23.45
CA ALA A 21 4.71 1.33 22.16
C ALA A 21 4.37 0.04 21.40
N LYS A 22 3.67 0.18 20.26
CA LYS A 22 3.32 -0.95 19.38
C LYS A 22 4.57 -1.76 19.01
N ARG A 23 4.86 -2.80 19.79
CA ARG A 23 6.00 -3.69 19.59
C ARG A 23 5.80 -4.42 18.27
N GLY A 24 6.65 -4.12 17.28
CA GLY A 24 6.71 -4.84 16.02
C GLY A 24 6.26 -4.05 14.78
N GLU A 25 5.57 -2.92 14.92
CA GLU A 25 5.22 -2.10 13.75
C GLU A 25 6.43 -1.22 13.38
N ALA A 26 6.89 -1.29 12.14
CA ALA A 26 7.94 -0.37 11.66
C ALA A 26 7.43 1.08 11.70
N PRO A 27 8.29 2.07 11.99
CA PRO A 27 7.85 3.46 12.06
C PRO A 27 7.26 3.90 10.72
N LYS A 28 6.15 4.65 10.78
CA LYS A 28 5.60 5.34 9.61
C LYS A 28 6.50 6.55 9.33
N LEU A 29 7.20 6.52 8.20
CA LEU A 29 8.12 7.59 7.78
C LEU A 29 7.45 8.63 6.88
N ALA A 30 6.36 8.24 6.20
CA ALA A 30 5.55 9.13 5.38
C ALA A 30 4.46 9.78 6.23
N HIS A 31 4.19 11.04 5.96
CA HIS A 31 3.16 11.82 6.63
C HIS A 31 2.27 12.52 5.61
N PHE A 32 1.03 12.06 5.49
CA PHE A 32 0.02 12.74 4.69
C PHE A 32 -0.68 13.80 5.53
N LYS A 33 -0.72 15.04 5.05
CA LYS A 33 -1.50 16.12 5.67
C LYS A 33 -2.90 16.09 5.08
N LYS A 34 -3.92 16.01 5.94
CA LYS A 34 -5.29 16.32 5.54
C LYS A 34 -5.44 17.84 5.57
N THR A 35 -5.49 18.48 4.41
CA THR A 35 -5.59 19.94 4.26
C THR A 35 -7.00 20.42 3.92
N GLY A 36 -7.96 19.50 3.77
CA GLY A 36 -9.36 19.82 3.49
C GLY A 36 -10.10 20.32 4.72
N ASN A 37 -11.01 21.28 4.51
CA ASN A 37 -11.97 21.72 5.54
C ASN A 37 -13.19 20.79 5.49
N GLY A 38 -13.20 19.73 6.30
CA GLY A 38 -14.37 18.86 6.44
C GLY A 38 -14.02 17.41 6.78
N PRO A 39 -15.04 16.57 7.03
CA PRO A 39 -14.89 15.12 7.03
C PRO A 39 -14.32 14.67 5.69
N ASP A 40 -13.46 13.65 5.74
CA ASP A 40 -12.85 13.06 4.55
C ASP A 40 -13.95 12.56 3.61
N GLU A 41 -14.04 13.12 2.40
CA GLU A 41 -15.07 12.84 1.41
C GLU A 41 -15.09 11.37 0.97
N PHE A 42 -14.00 10.63 1.19
CA PHE A 42 -13.91 9.20 0.94
C PHE A 42 -14.37 8.34 2.13
N THR A 43 -14.87 8.97 3.21
CA THR A 43 -15.46 8.24 4.35
C THR A 43 -16.87 7.72 4.01
N VAL A 44 -17.59 8.41 3.12
CA VAL A 44 -18.91 7.97 2.67
C VAL A 44 -18.72 7.20 1.37
N LEU A 45 -18.79 5.87 1.46
CA LEU A 45 -18.78 5.01 0.28
C LEU A 45 -20.20 4.99 -0.33
N PRO A 46 -20.43 5.54 -1.54
CA PRO A 46 -21.72 5.40 -2.19
C PRO A 46 -21.92 3.93 -2.56
N THR A 47 -22.90 3.26 -1.97
CA THR A 47 -23.23 1.87 -2.29
C THR A 47 -24.27 1.79 -3.40
N HIS A 48 -24.34 0.67 -4.12
CA HIS A 48 -25.48 0.41 -4.99
C HIS A 48 -26.79 0.35 -4.18
N PRO A 49 -27.95 0.56 -4.84
CA PRO A 49 -29.24 0.35 -4.21
C PRO A 49 -29.34 -1.06 -3.61
N LEU A 50 -29.99 -1.17 -2.44
CA LEU A 50 -30.23 -2.45 -1.78
C LEU A 50 -31.00 -3.39 -2.72
N GLN A 51 -30.47 -4.60 -2.91
CA GLN A 51 -31.14 -5.65 -3.67
C GLN A 51 -32.07 -6.45 -2.75
N THR A 52 -33.34 -6.55 -3.13
CA THR A 52 -34.33 -7.36 -2.43
C THR A 52 -34.34 -8.79 -2.97
N PRO A 53 -34.46 -9.82 -2.10
CA PRO A 53 -34.58 -11.19 -2.56
C PRO A 53 -35.91 -11.40 -3.31
N THR A 54 -35.97 -12.38 -4.21
CA THR A 54 -37.17 -12.74 -4.97
C THR A 54 -38.33 -13.18 -4.07
N SER A 55 -38.02 -13.69 -2.87
CA SER A 55 -39.00 -14.07 -1.84
C SER A 55 -38.44 -13.82 -0.44
N TYR A 56 -39.27 -13.26 0.43
CA TYR A 56 -38.97 -13.10 1.86
C TYR A 56 -39.28 -14.35 2.68
N ASN A 57 -40.03 -15.30 2.12
CA ASN A 57 -40.42 -16.55 2.78
C ASN A 57 -39.36 -17.66 2.61
N ALA A 58 -38.44 -17.49 1.66
CA ALA A 58 -37.35 -18.41 1.38
C ALA A 58 -36.06 -17.61 1.16
N LEU A 59 -35.48 -17.13 2.26
CA LEU A 59 -34.24 -16.37 2.20
C LEU A 59 -33.09 -17.27 1.72
N PRO A 60 -32.21 -16.78 0.82
CA PRO A 60 -30.99 -17.48 0.47
C PRO A 60 -30.15 -17.76 1.71
N ALA A 61 -29.41 -18.88 1.72
CA ALA A 61 -28.46 -19.14 2.77
C ALA A 61 -27.39 -18.01 2.82
N PRO A 62 -27.01 -17.53 4.01
CA PRO A 62 -25.99 -16.49 4.11
C PRO A 62 -24.65 -16.99 3.54
N THR A 63 -23.86 -16.07 2.98
CA THR A 63 -22.52 -16.31 2.42
C THR A 63 -21.44 -15.64 3.26
N PRO A 64 -21.02 -16.23 4.41
CA PRO A 64 -19.95 -15.67 5.24
C PRO A 64 -18.65 -15.47 4.45
N GLY A 65 -18.08 -14.26 4.56
CA GLY A 65 -16.85 -13.89 3.83
C GLY A 65 -17.06 -13.61 2.34
N GLY A 66 -18.30 -13.70 1.84
CA GLY A 66 -18.64 -13.26 0.49
C GLY A 66 -18.58 -11.75 0.33
N VAL A 67 -18.47 -11.29 -0.92
CA VAL A 67 -18.60 -9.87 -1.25
C VAL A 67 -20.04 -9.42 -1.04
N ASN A 68 -20.21 -8.21 -0.52
CA ASN A 68 -21.53 -7.61 -0.39
C ASN A 68 -22.02 -7.16 -1.78
N LEU A 69 -23.29 -7.43 -2.10
CA LEU A 69 -23.90 -7.13 -3.40
C LEU A 69 -23.99 -5.63 -3.69
N VAL A 70 -23.99 -4.80 -2.65
CA VAL A 70 -24.09 -3.34 -2.79
C VAL A 70 -22.75 -2.61 -2.72
N ASP A 71 -21.66 -3.32 -2.45
CA ASP A 71 -20.34 -2.71 -2.45
C ASP A 71 -19.94 -2.32 -3.88
N GLN A 72 -19.27 -1.18 -4.01
CA GLN A 72 -18.74 -0.73 -5.29
C GLN A 72 -17.60 -1.65 -5.74
N ASN A 73 -17.59 -2.00 -7.02
CA ASN A 73 -16.46 -2.64 -7.66
C ASN A 73 -16.05 -1.81 -8.88
N PRO A 74 -15.34 -0.68 -8.67
CA PRO A 74 -15.10 0.31 -9.72
C PRO A 74 -14.35 -0.26 -10.92
N GLU A 75 -13.50 -1.27 -10.71
CA GLU A 75 -12.80 -1.96 -11.79
C GLU A 75 -13.76 -2.79 -12.65
N ALA A 76 -14.61 -3.62 -12.02
CA ALA A 76 -15.63 -4.39 -12.73
C ALA A 76 -16.64 -3.49 -13.44
N ASP A 77 -17.08 -2.42 -12.78
CA ASP A 77 -18.04 -1.45 -13.32
C ASP A 77 -17.44 -0.72 -14.54
N GLY A 78 -16.16 -0.34 -14.46
CA GLY A 78 -15.44 0.26 -15.57
C GLY A 78 -15.30 -0.71 -16.76
N ILE A 79 -14.95 -1.97 -16.52
CA ILE A 79 -14.87 -2.99 -17.57
C ILE A 79 -16.23 -3.18 -18.25
N ALA A 80 -17.30 -3.32 -17.47
CA ALA A 80 -18.65 -3.48 -18.00
C ALA A 80 -19.10 -2.26 -18.83
N ALA A 81 -18.81 -1.04 -18.35
CA ALA A 81 -19.10 0.21 -19.06
C ALA A 81 -18.36 0.33 -20.40
N LEU A 82 -17.15 -0.22 -20.49
CA LEU A 82 -16.36 -0.29 -21.72
C LEU A 82 -16.74 -1.48 -22.63
N GLY A 83 -17.76 -2.27 -22.26
CA GLY A 83 -18.24 -3.43 -23.03
C GLY A 83 -17.43 -4.72 -22.82
N GLY A 84 -16.57 -4.77 -21.80
CA GLY A 84 -15.80 -5.95 -21.43
C GLY A 84 -16.56 -6.89 -20.48
N ASN A 85 -15.94 -8.05 -20.20
CA ASN A 85 -16.47 -9.05 -19.27
C ASN A 85 -15.84 -8.90 -17.89
N ALA A 86 -16.59 -8.34 -16.93
CA ALA A 86 -16.14 -8.20 -15.54
C ALA A 86 -15.84 -9.54 -14.84
N GLY A 87 -16.48 -10.64 -15.28
CA GLY A 87 -16.22 -11.98 -14.75
C GLY A 87 -14.81 -12.49 -15.05
N ALA A 88 -14.10 -11.88 -16.00
CA ALA A 88 -12.72 -12.24 -16.33
C ALA A 88 -11.69 -11.71 -15.31
N LEU A 89 -12.06 -10.74 -14.46
CA LEU A 89 -11.14 -10.14 -13.48
C LEU A 89 -10.47 -11.15 -12.55
N ASN A 90 -11.19 -12.22 -12.22
CA ASN A 90 -10.74 -13.24 -11.29
C ASN A 90 -10.16 -14.48 -11.99
N SER A 91 -10.02 -14.46 -13.31
CA SER A 91 -9.54 -15.60 -14.10
C SER A 91 -8.34 -15.21 -14.95
N THR A 92 -7.20 -15.88 -14.76
CA THR A 92 -6.10 -15.80 -15.71
C THR A 92 -6.46 -16.60 -16.97
N SER A 93 -6.56 -15.92 -18.10
CA SER A 93 -6.74 -16.57 -19.39
C SER A 93 -5.52 -17.42 -19.78
N ALA A 94 -5.70 -18.39 -20.67
CA ALA A 94 -4.59 -19.22 -21.15
C ALA A 94 -3.48 -18.38 -21.83
N ALA A 95 -3.84 -17.28 -22.49
CA ALA A 95 -2.89 -16.35 -23.10
C ALA A 95 -2.04 -15.62 -22.04
N GLU A 96 -2.66 -15.15 -20.96
CA GLU A 96 -1.95 -14.52 -19.84
C GLU A 96 -1.07 -15.51 -19.09
N ALA A 97 -1.51 -16.76 -18.92
CA ALA A 97 -0.70 -17.80 -18.30
C ALA A 97 0.61 -18.04 -19.08
N ASN A 98 0.55 -18.07 -20.41
CA ASN A 98 1.74 -18.20 -21.26
C ASN A 98 2.68 -16.99 -21.12
N LEU A 99 2.14 -15.77 -21.06
CA LEU A 99 2.94 -14.56 -20.84
C LEU A 99 3.63 -14.58 -19.48
N ILE A 100 2.90 -14.96 -18.41
CA ILE A 100 3.45 -15.08 -17.06
C ILE A 100 4.56 -16.13 -17.02
N ASN A 101 4.36 -17.28 -17.65
CA ASN A 101 5.38 -18.33 -17.74
C ASN A 101 6.62 -17.86 -18.49
N HIS A 102 6.44 -17.16 -19.61
CA HIS A 102 7.54 -16.60 -20.38
C HIS A 102 8.31 -15.53 -19.59
N ALA A 103 7.63 -14.67 -18.85
CA ALA A 103 8.26 -13.66 -18.00
C ALA A 103 9.04 -14.28 -16.83
N ARG A 104 8.58 -15.42 -16.31
CA ARG A 104 9.23 -16.16 -15.21
C ARG A 104 10.45 -16.98 -15.64
N ARG A 105 10.77 -17.07 -16.93
CA ARG A 105 11.88 -17.91 -17.44
C ARG A 105 13.24 -17.57 -16.83
N GLU A 106 13.46 -16.30 -16.49
CA GLU A 106 14.70 -15.79 -15.89
C GLU A 106 14.74 -15.98 -14.35
N GLY A 107 13.73 -16.65 -13.79
CA GLY A 107 13.57 -16.88 -12.37
C GLY A 107 12.57 -15.91 -11.72
N ALA A 108 11.83 -16.42 -10.75
CA ALA A 108 10.97 -15.63 -9.87
C ALA A 108 11.09 -16.16 -8.44
N THR A 109 11.37 -15.28 -7.49
CA THR A 109 11.37 -15.64 -6.07
C THR A 109 9.93 -15.80 -5.58
N PRO A 110 9.48 -17.00 -5.15
CA PRO A 110 8.08 -17.25 -4.80
C PRO A 110 7.56 -16.31 -3.71
N ASP A 111 8.40 -16.00 -2.72
CA ASP A 111 8.03 -15.21 -1.54
C ASP A 111 8.49 -13.74 -1.60
N ILE A 112 8.79 -13.21 -2.79
CA ILE A 112 9.39 -11.87 -2.94
C ILE A 112 8.61 -10.77 -2.23
N ARG A 113 7.28 -10.85 -2.19
CA ARG A 113 6.44 -9.86 -1.50
C ARG A 113 6.66 -9.86 0.01
N GLN A 114 6.82 -11.05 0.60
CA GLN A 114 7.07 -11.18 2.03
C GLN A 114 8.50 -10.76 2.38
N THR A 115 9.47 -11.11 1.53
CA THR A 115 10.85 -10.66 1.65
C THR A 115 10.95 -9.14 1.59
N LEU A 116 10.41 -8.51 0.55
CA LEU A 116 10.40 -7.05 0.40
C LEU A 116 9.71 -6.35 1.56
N ARG A 117 8.58 -6.88 2.04
CA ARG A 117 7.88 -6.35 3.23
C ARG A 117 8.77 -6.37 4.47
N THR A 118 9.55 -7.43 4.65
CA THR A 118 10.46 -7.58 5.80
C THR A 118 11.64 -6.64 5.68
N GLU A 119 12.29 -6.59 4.52
CA GLU A 119 13.41 -5.68 4.25
C GLU A 119 13.02 -4.21 4.36
N ASP A 120 11.81 -3.87 3.91
CA ASP A 120 11.21 -2.55 4.01
C ASP A 120 10.99 -2.15 5.48
N ASN A 121 10.43 -3.05 6.28
CA ASN A 121 10.29 -2.83 7.73
C ASN A 121 11.65 -2.59 8.40
N ASP A 122 12.67 -3.39 8.05
CA ASP A 122 14.01 -3.24 8.60
C ASP A 122 14.71 -1.96 8.13
N ARG A 123 14.49 -1.54 6.89
CA ARG A 123 14.94 -0.24 6.37
C ARG A 123 14.36 0.89 7.20
N ARG A 124 13.04 0.90 7.39
CA ARG A 124 12.33 1.94 8.15
C ARG A 124 12.77 1.98 9.61
N ARG A 125 12.97 0.81 10.24
CA ARG A 125 13.48 0.70 11.61
C ARG A 125 14.90 1.23 11.76
N ARG A 126 15.80 0.90 10.82
CA ARG A 126 17.20 1.37 10.84
C ARG A 126 17.32 2.87 10.59
N TYR A 127 16.50 3.42 9.69
CA TYR A 127 16.53 4.86 9.41
C TYR A 127 15.93 5.66 10.57
N GLY A 128 14.78 5.22 11.09
CA GLY A 128 14.09 5.90 12.19
C GLY A 128 13.43 7.22 11.78
N ARG A 129 12.96 7.98 12.77
CA ARG A 129 12.33 9.30 12.57
C ARG A 129 13.34 10.38 12.89
N VAL A 130 14.13 10.79 11.89
CA VAL A 130 15.26 11.72 12.08
C VAL A 130 14.82 13.18 11.92
N ASN A 131 13.84 13.47 11.05
CA ASN A 131 13.33 14.82 10.84
C ASN A 131 12.22 15.18 11.85
N ILE A 132 12.56 15.17 13.15
CA ILE A 132 11.61 15.43 14.24
C ILE A 132 11.03 16.86 14.15
N PHE A 133 11.87 17.83 13.80
CA PHE A 133 11.51 19.25 13.73
C PHE A 133 10.99 19.70 12.36
N ARG A 134 10.90 18.78 11.38
CA ARG A 134 10.36 19.03 10.04
C ARG A 134 11.06 20.19 9.33
N LEU A 135 12.39 20.20 9.39
CA LEU A 135 13.20 21.20 8.70
C LEU A 135 13.36 20.77 7.25
N GLY A 136 12.81 21.56 6.32
CA GLY A 136 12.92 21.35 4.89
C GLY A 136 11.77 20.53 4.26
N PRO A 137 11.76 20.43 2.92
CA PRO A 137 10.65 19.83 2.17
C PRO A 137 10.69 18.30 2.10
N ILE A 138 11.75 17.66 2.61
CA ILE A 138 11.98 16.22 2.47
C ILE A 138 11.41 15.49 3.70
N ASP A 139 10.54 14.52 3.45
CA ASP A 139 10.04 13.62 4.50
C ASP A 139 11.04 12.49 4.81
N ASP A 140 10.90 11.90 6.00
CA ASP A 140 11.78 10.81 6.44
C ASP A 140 11.71 9.60 5.48
N TYR A 141 10.56 9.41 4.81
CA TYR A 141 10.40 8.37 3.80
C TYR A 141 11.32 8.63 2.60
N THR A 142 11.19 9.78 1.94
CA THR A 142 12.02 10.15 0.79
C THR A 142 13.50 10.03 1.12
N ALA A 143 13.91 10.50 2.31
CA ALA A 143 15.29 10.42 2.73
C ALA A 143 15.78 8.97 2.97
N ALA A 144 14.94 8.10 3.54
CA ALA A 144 15.27 6.69 3.77
C ALA A 144 15.47 5.91 2.47
N TYR A 145 14.73 6.24 1.41
CA TYR A 145 14.75 5.54 0.12
C TYR A 145 15.53 6.26 -0.98
N LYS A 146 16.08 7.45 -0.73
CA LYS A 146 16.77 8.28 -1.72
C LYS A 146 17.83 7.55 -2.54
N ARG A 147 18.55 6.60 -1.94
CA ARG A 147 19.61 5.82 -2.64
C ARG A 147 19.07 4.74 -3.58
N GLN A 148 17.79 4.39 -3.45
CA GLN A 148 17.11 3.42 -4.30
C GLN A 148 16.39 4.10 -5.46
N TRP A 149 16.36 5.44 -5.47
CA TRP A 149 15.75 6.20 -6.55
C TRP A 149 16.65 6.14 -7.77
N LEU A 150 16.04 5.82 -8.90
CA LEU A 150 16.70 5.83 -10.20
C LEU A 150 16.63 7.25 -10.77
N ASP A 151 17.75 7.73 -11.30
CA ASP A 151 17.75 8.92 -12.15
C ASP A 151 17.13 8.56 -13.49
N ALA A 152 15.90 9.04 -13.71
CA ALA A 152 15.10 8.70 -14.88
C ALA A 152 15.76 9.15 -16.19
N ASP A 153 16.40 10.32 -16.21
CA ASP A 153 17.05 10.86 -17.40
C ASP A 153 18.34 10.10 -17.70
N ALA A 154 19.14 9.82 -16.68
CA ALA A 154 20.35 9.02 -16.83
C ALA A 154 20.03 7.59 -17.32
N GLU A 155 18.95 6.97 -16.81
CA GLU A 155 18.51 5.66 -17.24
C GLU A 155 17.98 5.66 -18.68
N LYS A 156 17.16 6.66 -19.02
CA LYS A 156 16.67 6.86 -20.39
C LYS A 156 17.85 6.92 -21.38
N GLN A 157 18.83 7.78 -21.11
CA GLN A 157 20.03 7.90 -21.95
C GLN A 157 20.84 6.60 -22.01
N ARG A 158 20.87 5.81 -20.93
CA ARG A 158 21.54 4.49 -20.92
C ARG A 158 20.82 3.49 -21.83
N LEU A 159 19.49 3.50 -21.84
CA LEU A 159 18.66 2.62 -22.69
C LEU A 159 18.72 3.03 -24.16
N GLU A 160 18.61 4.32 -24.46
CA GLU A 160 18.71 4.86 -25.82
C GLU A 160 20.07 4.55 -26.46
N ARG A 161 21.18 4.71 -25.71
CA ARG A 161 22.52 4.32 -26.17
C ARG A 161 22.66 2.82 -26.47
N ARG A 162 21.79 1.98 -25.91
CA ARG A 162 21.72 0.53 -26.18
C ARG A 162 20.73 0.19 -27.30
N GLY A 163 20.14 1.19 -27.97
CA GLY A 163 19.15 1.01 -29.02
C GLY A 163 17.78 0.55 -28.51
N ILE A 164 17.52 0.65 -27.20
CA ILE A 164 16.23 0.30 -26.60
C ILE A 164 15.33 1.52 -26.67
N ALA A 165 14.15 1.37 -27.28
CA ALA A 165 13.17 2.44 -27.36
C ALA A 165 12.54 2.74 -25.99
N THR A 166 12.46 4.02 -25.62
CA THR A 166 11.77 4.51 -24.40
C THR A 166 10.56 5.36 -24.78
N PRO A 167 9.46 4.76 -25.26
CA PRO A 167 8.34 5.48 -25.88
C PRO A 167 7.51 6.33 -24.91
N SER A 168 7.53 6.01 -23.61
CA SER A 168 6.81 6.75 -22.57
C SER A 168 7.61 7.88 -21.94
N ALA A 169 8.81 8.17 -22.45
CA ALA A 169 9.61 9.28 -21.94
C ALA A 169 8.92 10.61 -22.30
N PRO A 170 8.88 11.60 -21.38
CA PRO A 170 8.37 12.91 -21.71
C PRO A 170 9.17 13.53 -22.88
N PRO A 171 8.54 14.37 -23.72
CA PRO A 171 9.25 15.10 -24.75
C PRO A 171 10.34 15.97 -24.11
N ALA A 172 11.40 16.26 -24.87
CA ALA A 172 12.40 17.22 -24.41
C ALA A 172 11.73 18.60 -24.24
N GLU A 173 11.99 19.25 -23.11
CA GLU A 173 11.66 20.66 -22.89
C GLU A 173 12.52 21.58 -23.78
#